data_AF-A0A0Q8D2R9-F1
#
_entry.id   AF-A0A0Q8D2R9-F1
#
_cell.length_a   1.000
_cell.length_b   1.000
_cell.length_c   1.000
_cell.angle_alpha   90.00
_cell.angle_beta   90.00
_cell.angle_gamma   90.00
#
_symmetry.space_group_name_H-M   'P 1'
#
loop_
_entity.id
_entity.type
_entity.pdbx_description
1 polymer ?
#
loop_
_entity_poly.entity_id
_entity_poly.type
_entity_poly.pdbx_seq_one_letter_code
_entity_poly.pdbx_strand_id
1 'polypeptide(L)'
;MGTVATAMTESFLDSARMAVSTGSAMIVCPAARDGRCEESVDWSQGWVVYADVDGDRRYGQGDPVLLRPQGPVKGLRIYSTQGRRRVVFQSDGGNEGSNVSFSVCSHDGIPVGALVLSNAGRFRVAEADSEPQPHCPQT
;
A
#
# COMPACT_ATOMS: atom_id res chain seq x y z
N MET A 1 7.84 2.44 -13.37
CA MET A 1 7.91 2.90 -11.96
C MET A 1 7.02 4.12 -11.72
N GLY A 2 7.20 5.24 -12.46
CA GLY A 2 6.45 6.49 -12.23
C GLY A 2 4.93 6.33 -12.03
N THR A 3 4.25 5.58 -12.91
CA THR A 3 2.80 5.34 -12.79
C THR A 3 2.38 4.63 -11.50
N VAL A 4 3.18 3.66 -11.04
CA VAL A 4 2.90 2.91 -9.80
C VAL A 4 3.07 3.80 -8.58
N ALA A 5 4.18 4.55 -8.53
CA ALA A 5 4.45 5.47 -7.44
C ALA A 5 3.35 6.54 -7.32
N THR A 6 2.92 7.10 -8.46
CA THR A 6 1.80 8.06 -8.50
C THR A 6 0.51 7.42 -7.99
N ALA A 7 0.08 6.28 -8.53
CA ALA A 7 -1.19 5.65 -8.15
C ALA A 7 -1.22 5.24 -6.67
N MET A 8 -0.11 4.72 -6.13
CA MET A 8 0.00 4.41 -4.70
C MET A 8 -0.07 5.69 -3.85
N THR A 9 0.68 6.73 -4.24
CA THR A 9 0.68 8.02 -3.53
C THR A 9 -0.72 8.63 -3.51
N GLU A 10 -1.44 8.64 -4.63
CA GLU A 10 -2.83 9.10 -4.70
C GLU A 10 -3.73 8.32 -3.76
N SER A 11 -3.69 6.99 -3.82
CA SER A 11 -4.50 6.11 -2.96
C SER A 11 -4.23 6.39 -1.48
N PHE A 12 -2.98 6.58 -1.10
CA PHE A 12 -2.59 6.87 0.27
C PHE A 12 -3.02 8.28 0.72
N LEU A 13 -2.86 9.30 -0.11
CA LEU A 13 -3.29 10.67 0.20
C LEU A 13 -4.81 10.74 0.37
N ASP A 14 -5.56 10.07 -0.50
CA ASP A 14 -7.02 10.02 -0.39
C ASP A 14 -7.47 9.23 0.84
N SER A 15 -6.79 8.13 1.17
CA SER A 15 -7.05 7.38 2.40
C SER A 15 -6.82 8.22 3.65
N ALA A 16 -5.71 8.97 3.72
CA ALA A 16 -5.41 9.86 4.83
C ALA A 16 -6.48 10.97 4.98
N ARG A 17 -6.86 11.61 3.87
CA ARG A 17 -7.91 12.66 3.87
C ARG A 17 -9.26 12.11 4.32
N MET A 18 -9.64 10.96 3.79
CA MET A 18 -10.93 10.36 4.14
C MET A 18 -10.95 9.94 5.61
N ALA A 19 -9.88 9.34 6.13
CA ALA A 19 -9.80 8.93 7.52
C ALA A 19 -10.08 10.09 8.48
N VAL A 20 -9.47 11.25 8.22
CA VAL A 20 -9.71 12.48 8.96
C VAL A 20 -11.14 12.98 8.78
N SER A 21 -11.66 12.99 7.55
CA SER A 21 -12.98 13.56 7.25
C SER A 21 -14.16 12.74 7.79
N THR A 22 -14.03 11.41 7.83
CA THR A 22 -15.11 10.50 8.26
C THR A 22 -14.97 10.10 9.72
N GLY A 23 -13.78 10.29 10.32
CA GLY A 23 -13.49 9.81 11.67
C GLY A 23 -13.33 8.28 11.76
N SER A 24 -13.18 7.59 10.63
CA SER A 24 -13.01 6.13 10.57
C SER A 24 -11.63 5.79 9.99
N ALA A 25 -11.00 4.72 10.46
CA ALA A 25 -9.72 4.31 9.91
C ALA A 25 -9.87 3.87 8.44
N MET A 26 -8.89 4.19 7.61
CA MET A 26 -8.83 3.76 6.21
C MET A 26 -7.69 2.76 6.05
N ILE A 27 -7.99 1.58 5.52
CA ILE A 27 -7.02 0.51 5.36
C ILE A 27 -6.72 0.30 3.88
N VAL A 28 -5.42 0.29 3.58
CA VAL A 28 -4.88 -0.04 2.27
C VAL A 28 -4.10 -1.34 2.36
N CYS A 29 -4.39 -2.30 1.48
CA CYS A 29 -3.85 -3.66 1.54
C CYS A 29 -3.63 -4.22 0.13
N PRO A 30 -2.79 -5.26 -0.04
CA PRO A 30 -2.69 -5.97 -1.31
C PRO A 30 -4.04 -6.58 -1.69
N ALA A 31 -4.35 -6.55 -2.99
CA ALA A 31 -5.59 -7.11 -3.51
C ALA A 31 -5.43 -8.59 -3.83
N ALA A 32 -6.27 -9.43 -3.21
CA ALA A 32 -6.48 -10.80 -3.65
C ALA A 32 -7.25 -10.84 -4.99
N ARG A 33 -7.28 -12.01 -5.63
CA ARG A 33 -7.99 -12.22 -6.92
C ARG A 33 -9.48 -11.92 -6.88
N ASP A 34 -10.10 -12.02 -5.70
CA ASP A 34 -11.51 -11.70 -5.47
C ASP A 34 -11.75 -10.23 -5.07
N GLY A 35 -10.69 -9.41 -5.07
CA GLY A 35 -10.74 -8.00 -4.72
C GLY A 35 -10.85 -7.71 -3.23
N ARG A 36 -10.58 -8.69 -2.36
CA ARG A 36 -10.42 -8.48 -0.90
C ARG A 36 -8.98 -8.19 -0.53
N CYS A 37 -8.76 -7.80 0.72
CA CYS A 37 -7.41 -7.73 1.27
C CYS A 37 -6.78 -9.11 1.36
N GLU A 38 -5.59 -9.22 0.79
CA GLU A 38 -4.72 -10.37 0.96
C GLU A 38 -3.79 -10.14 2.16
N GLU A 39 -3.63 -11.16 3.01
CA GLU A 39 -2.65 -11.15 4.09
C GLU A 39 -1.25 -11.48 3.54
N SER A 40 -0.77 -10.63 2.63
CA SER A 40 0.50 -10.76 1.92
C SER A 40 1.32 -9.48 2.00
N VAL A 41 2.61 -9.58 1.66
CA VAL A 41 3.47 -8.43 1.36
C VAL A 41 3.64 -8.21 -0.14
N ASP A 42 2.98 -9.00 -0.98
CA ASP A 42 3.00 -8.89 -2.44
C ASP A 42 1.81 -8.07 -2.92
N TRP A 43 2.09 -6.90 -3.49
CA TRP A 43 1.14 -5.91 -4.00
C TRP A 43 1.07 -5.93 -5.54
N SER A 44 1.67 -6.93 -6.18
CA SER A 44 1.81 -6.99 -7.64
C SER A 44 0.47 -7.17 -8.37
N GLN A 45 -0.55 -7.68 -7.69
CA GLN A 45 -1.93 -7.78 -8.20
C GLN A 45 -2.74 -6.48 -8.03
N GLY A 46 -2.11 -5.44 -7.48
CA GLY A 46 -2.75 -4.18 -7.10
C GLY A 46 -3.11 -4.14 -5.61
N TRP A 47 -3.88 -3.13 -5.25
CA TRP A 47 -4.30 -2.88 -3.86
C TRP A 47 -5.75 -2.41 -3.80
N VAL A 48 -6.30 -2.51 -2.59
CA VAL A 48 -7.66 -2.09 -2.25
C VAL A 48 -7.62 -1.11 -1.09
N VAL A 49 -8.59 -0.19 -1.09
CA VAL A 49 -8.84 0.75 0.02
C VAL A 49 -10.25 0.54 0.54
N TYR A 50 -10.39 0.35 1.85
CA TYR A 50 -11.69 0.29 2.52
C TYR A 50 -11.68 1.10 3.82
N ALA A 51 -12.87 1.54 4.25
CA ALA A 51 -13.06 2.14 5.56
C ALA A 51 -13.34 1.04 6.58
N ASP A 52 -12.58 1.02 7.66
CA ASP A 52 -12.72 0.11 8.81
C ASP A 52 -13.69 0.75 9.81
N VAL A 53 -14.99 0.50 9.61
CA VAL A 53 -16.05 1.19 10.36
C VAL A 53 -16.25 0.55 11.73
N ASP A 54 -16.02 -0.76 11.85
CA ASP A 54 -16.16 -1.50 13.11
C ASP A 54 -14.86 -1.60 13.93
N GLY A 55 -13.72 -1.22 13.34
CA GLY A 55 -12.42 -1.14 14.00
C GLY A 55 -11.72 -2.49 14.17
N ASP A 56 -12.18 -3.54 13.49
CA ASP A 56 -11.61 -4.88 13.58
C ASP A 56 -10.40 -5.10 12.64
N ARG A 57 -10.15 -4.12 11.76
CA ARG A 57 -9.06 -4.07 10.76
C ARG A 57 -9.11 -5.17 9.72
N ARG A 58 -10.28 -5.74 9.49
CA ARG A 58 -10.57 -6.72 8.44
C ARG A 58 -11.61 -6.13 7.53
N TYR A 59 -11.54 -6.51 6.26
CA TYR A 59 -12.60 -6.14 5.34
C TYR A 59 -13.82 -7.03 5.62
N GLY A 60 -14.89 -6.43 6.14
CA GLY A 60 -16.11 -7.10 6.57
C GLY A 60 -17.36 -6.68 5.80
N GLN A 61 -18.49 -7.31 6.16
CA GLN A 61 -19.80 -6.91 5.67
C GLN A 61 -20.20 -5.61 6.36
N GLY A 62 -20.26 -4.50 5.61
CA GLY A 62 -20.60 -3.18 6.14
C GLY A 62 -19.52 -2.14 5.88
N ASP A 63 -18.28 -2.57 5.59
CA ASP A 63 -17.17 -1.68 5.25
C ASP A 63 -17.27 -1.17 3.81
N PRO A 64 -17.38 0.15 3.60
CA PRO A 64 -17.34 0.74 2.27
C PRO A 64 -15.97 0.54 1.62
N VAL A 65 -15.95 -0.06 0.42
CA VAL A 65 -14.75 -0.07 -0.43
C VAL A 65 -14.72 1.21 -1.24
N LEU A 66 -13.62 1.93 -1.09
CA LEU A 66 -13.42 3.25 -1.68
C LEU A 66 -12.56 3.18 -2.94
N LEU A 67 -11.69 2.16 -3.03
CA LEU A 67 -10.91 1.85 -4.21
C LEU A 67 -10.89 0.35 -4.48
N ARG A 68 -11.26 -0.03 -5.70
CA ARG A 68 -11.19 -1.41 -6.20
C ARG A 68 -9.79 -1.71 -6.74
N PRO A 69 -9.41 -3.01 -6.89
CA PRO A 69 -8.08 -3.39 -7.38
C PRO A 69 -7.73 -2.70 -8.69
N GLN A 70 -6.54 -2.11 -8.76
CA GLN A 70 -5.98 -1.54 -10.00
C GLN A 70 -5.61 -2.62 -11.05
N GLY A 71 -5.88 -3.90 -10.77
CA GLY A 71 -5.42 -5.02 -11.57
C GLY A 71 -3.90 -5.20 -11.49
N PRO A 72 -3.35 -6.25 -12.13
CA PRO A 72 -1.93 -6.52 -12.06
C PRO A 72 -1.11 -5.38 -12.63
N VAL A 73 -0.07 -4.97 -11.90
CA VAL A 73 0.88 -3.98 -12.40
C VAL A 73 1.76 -4.65 -13.44
N LYS A 74 1.44 -4.46 -14.72
CA LYS A 74 2.11 -5.14 -15.83
C LYS A 74 3.63 -4.94 -15.80
N GLY A 75 4.36 -6.06 -15.85
CA GLY A 75 5.82 -6.07 -15.95
C GLY A 75 6.57 -5.72 -14.66
N LEU A 76 5.86 -5.47 -13.55
CA LEU A 76 6.47 -5.12 -12.27
C LEU A 76 5.97 -6.06 -11.16
N ARG A 77 6.81 -6.23 -10.15
CA ARG A 77 6.46 -6.84 -8.87
C ARG A 77 6.63 -5.81 -7.76
N ILE A 78 5.74 -5.81 -6.78
CA ILE A 78 5.73 -4.80 -5.73
C ILE A 78 5.66 -5.50 -4.39
N TYR A 79 6.61 -5.20 -3.50
CA TYR A 79 6.72 -5.84 -2.19
C TYR A 79 6.81 -4.79 -1.09
N SER A 80 5.97 -4.90 -0.07
CA SER A 80 6.12 -4.10 1.14
C SER A 80 7.19 -4.70 2.07
N THR A 81 7.67 -3.90 3.01
CA THR A 81 8.54 -4.37 4.10
C THR A 81 7.93 -5.61 4.78
N GLN A 82 8.77 -6.60 5.12
CA GLN A 82 8.32 -7.81 5.81
C GLN A 82 7.48 -7.47 7.05
N GLY A 83 6.36 -8.19 7.22
CA GLY A 83 5.39 -7.95 8.29
C GLY A 83 4.44 -6.78 8.05
N ARG A 84 4.70 -5.89 7.08
CA ARG A 84 3.82 -4.77 6.73
C ARG A 84 2.85 -5.18 5.62
N ARG A 85 1.79 -5.89 5.98
CA ARG A 85 0.77 -6.40 5.04
C ARG A 85 -0.39 -5.44 4.76
N ARG A 86 -0.41 -4.30 5.44
CA ARG A 86 -1.41 -3.23 5.24
C ARG A 86 -0.83 -1.90 5.73
N VAL A 87 -1.43 -0.81 5.26
CA VAL A 87 -1.27 0.54 5.80
C VAL A 87 -2.61 0.95 6.40
N VAL A 88 -2.59 1.44 7.64
CA VAL A 88 -3.79 1.90 8.34
C VAL A 88 -3.65 3.39 8.58
N PHE A 89 -4.46 4.20 7.92
CA PHE A 89 -4.58 5.64 8.15
C PHE A 89 -5.62 5.89 9.23
N GLN A 90 -5.26 6.68 10.23
CA GLN A 90 -6.07 6.98 11.40
C GLN A 90 -6.74 8.35 11.24
N SER A 91 -7.81 8.59 12.00
CA SER A 91 -8.57 9.84 11.96
C SER A 91 -7.80 11.05 12.50
N ASP A 92 -6.68 10.82 13.20
CA ASP A 92 -5.77 11.87 13.67
C ASP A 92 -4.77 12.33 12.58
N GLY A 93 -4.84 11.73 11.38
CA GLY A 93 -3.99 12.07 10.23
C GLY A 93 -2.66 11.30 10.20
N GLY A 94 -2.38 10.45 11.18
CA GLY A 94 -1.24 9.54 11.18
C GLY A 94 -1.54 8.22 10.47
N ASN A 95 -0.50 7.39 10.32
CA ASN A 95 -0.69 5.98 9.98
C ASN A 95 0.06 5.05 10.94
N GLU A 96 -0.54 3.90 11.23
CA GLU A 96 -0.09 3.02 12.31
C GLU A 96 1.04 2.06 11.89
N GLY A 97 1.87 1.71 12.87
CA GLY A 97 2.91 0.69 12.77
C GLY A 97 4.30 1.28 12.62
N SER A 98 5.11 0.77 11.69
CA SER A 98 6.40 1.34 11.30
C SER A 98 6.33 1.99 9.92
N ASN A 99 7.32 2.83 9.58
CA ASN A 99 7.51 3.26 8.20
C ASN A 99 7.51 2.04 7.28
N VAL A 100 6.81 2.16 6.15
CA VAL A 100 6.70 1.08 5.16
C VAL A 100 7.43 1.49 3.89
N SER A 101 8.25 0.58 3.39
CA SER A 101 8.87 0.70 2.08
C SER A 101 8.22 -0.31 1.14
N PHE A 102 7.85 0.15 -0.04
CA PHE A 102 7.37 -0.66 -1.15
C PHE A 102 8.50 -0.76 -2.19
N SER A 103 9.17 -1.90 -2.24
CA SER A 103 10.13 -2.23 -3.28
C SER A 103 9.40 -2.48 -4.59
N VAL A 104 9.85 -1.84 -5.66
CA VAL A 104 9.36 -2.08 -7.02
C VAL A 104 10.44 -2.79 -7.80
N CYS A 105 10.12 -3.97 -8.29
CA CYS A 105 11.01 -4.85 -9.03
C CYS A 105 10.47 -5.02 -10.45
N SER A 106 11.36 -5.27 -11.40
CA SER A 106 10.96 -5.83 -12.71
C SER A 106 10.45 -7.26 -12.52
N HIS A 107 9.80 -7.80 -13.54
CA HIS A 107 9.36 -9.19 -13.52
C HIS A 107 10.51 -10.18 -13.27
N ASP A 108 11.73 -9.84 -13.70
CA ASP A 108 12.94 -10.64 -13.55
C ASP A 108 13.64 -10.44 -12.19
N GLY A 109 13.02 -9.69 -11.27
CA GLY A 109 13.53 -9.49 -9.92
C GLY A 109 14.58 -8.39 -9.78
N ILE A 110 14.84 -7.61 -10.84
CA ILE A 110 15.78 -6.48 -10.79
C ILE A 110 15.11 -5.29 -10.08
N PRO A 111 15.74 -4.68 -9.06
CA PRO A 111 15.26 -3.46 -8.43
C PRO A 111 15.07 -2.32 -9.44
N VAL A 112 13.91 -1.67 -9.40
CA VAL A 112 13.59 -0.49 -10.22
C VAL A 112 13.52 0.77 -9.36
N GLY A 113 13.19 0.62 -8.08
CA GLY A 113 13.14 1.70 -7.11
C GLY A 113 12.29 1.31 -5.90
N ALA A 114 12.04 2.27 -5.02
CA ALA A 114 11.15 2.09 -3.88
C ALA A 114 10.25 3.31 -3.65
N LEU A 115 9.09 3.08 -3.05
CA LEU A 115 8.25 4.11 -2.45
C LEU A 115 8.28 3.95 -0.93
N VAL A 116 8.63 5.00 -0.20
CA VAL A 116 8.69 4.99 1.27
C VAL A 116 7.59 5.87 1.81
N LEU A 117 6.78 5.32 2.71
CA LEU A 117 5.78 6.04 3.51
C LEU A 117 6.23 6.07 4.97
N SER A 118 6.40 7.27 5.51
CA SER A 118 6.60 7.45 6.95
C SER A 118 5.28 7.49 7.70
N ASN A 119 5.26 7.13 8.99
CA ASN A 119 4.05 7.22 9.82
C ASN A 119 3.47 8.63 9.97
N ALA A 120 4.26 9.66 9.63
CA ALA A 120 3.84 11.05 9.59
C ALA A 120 3.23 11.45 8.23
N GLY A 121 2.87 10.48 7.38
CA GLY A 121 2.25 10.71 6.08
C GLY A 121 3.17 11.23 4.97
N ARG A 122 4.50 11.28 5.20
CA ARG A 122 5.45 11.69 4.14
C ARG A 122 5.75 10.54 3.17
N PHE A 123 5.57 10.81 1.88
CA PHE A 123 5.93 9.92 0.77
C PHE A 123 7.26 10.33 0.15
N ARG A 124 8.13 9.37 -0.14
CA ARG A 124 9.36 9.58 -0.91
C ARG A 124 9.56 8.47 -1.91
N VAL A 125 9.84 8.84 -3.15
CA VAL A 125 10.37 7.93 -4.16
C VAL A 125 11.89 7.83 -4.01
N ALA A 126 12.41 6.60 -3.96
CA ALA A 126 13.82 6.29 -3.95
C ALA A 126 14.20 5.54 -5.23
N GLU A 127 15.36 5.87 -5.80
CA GLU A 127 15.89 5.17 -6.97
C GLU A 127 16.44 3.78 -6.58
N ALA A 128 16.69 2.92 -7.55
CA ALA A 128 17.15 1.54 -7.32
C ALA A 128 18.44 1.45 -6.49
N ASP A 129 19.33 2.43 -6.63
CA ASP A 129 20.63 2.47 -5.97
C ASP A 129 20.63 3.32 -4.68
N SER A 130 19.46 3.84 -4.28
CA SER A 130 19.31 4.62 -3.05
C SER A 130 19.16 3.74 -1.81
N GLU A 131 19.71 4.17 -0.66
CA GLU A 131 19.49 3.48 0.61
C GLU A 131 18.15 3.85 1.29
N PRO A 132 17.47 2.88 1.95
CA PRO A 132 17.75 1.44 1.90
C PRO A 132 17.34 0.85 0.55
N GLN A 133 18.17 -0.05 0.03
CA GLN A 133 18.00 -0.62 -1.30
C GLN A 133 16.69 -1.42 -1.40
N PRO A 134 15.94 -1.35 -2.51
CA PRO A 134 14.72 -2.12 -2.68
C PRO A 134 15.02 -3.61 -2.62
N HIS A 135 14.46 -4.30 -1.63
CA HIS A 135 14.55 -5.75 -1.54
C HIS A 135 13.58 -6.39 -2.56
N CYS A 136 14.14 -7.11 -3.53
CA CYS A 136 13.40 -7.91 -4.49
C CYS A 136 13.60 -9.39 -4.14
N PRO A 137 12.59 -10.05 -3.53
CA PRO A 137 12.64 -11.48 -3.27
C PRO A 137 12.84 -12.23 -4.59
N GLN A 138 13.83 -13.12 -4.62
CA GLN A 138 13.98 -14.06 -5.72
C GLN A 138 12.94 -15.17 -5.51
N THR A 139 11.95 -15.22 -6.41
CA THR A 139 10.98 -16.33 -6.48
C THR A 139 11.63 -17.61 -6.89
#